data_AF-A0A946BXT1-F1
#
_entry.id   AF-A0A946BXT1-F1
#
_cell.length_a   1.000
_cell.length_b   1.000
_cell.length_c   1.000
_cell.angle_alpha   90.00
_cell.angle_beta   90.00
_cell.angle_gamma   90.00
#
_symmetry.space_group_name_H-M   'P 1'
#
loop_
_entity.id
_entity.type
_entity.pdbx_description
1 polymer ?
#
loop_
_entity_poly.entity_id
_entity_poly.type
_entity_poly.pdbx_seq_one_letter_code
_entity_poly.pdbx_strand_id
1 'polypeptide(L)'
;MLWALVTLIFFVLDATVNYRPPIAEDALGSLLSAYLPVLALCVFLLLYLTRTRSPTEWASDFHVNIERARPELWLVCAYLLITQIGLGFFWNTGLHFPGPEVYERNTHHWHDVVRWMLLNSVFYIVIPIYWLRRTGLRAADLLRSLEWRRNAWIIVAYWALDFFGPIISGVNFFSLSGQQYAVGVPTSIAANTIGAGLPVVLLMHVILIPRLMVLFDCKLTVIILAGFFYAVFSLFDPGVDYSSVEAGALSVTYIIMTQVLVGMGKATFTVVTGNPLIHFITLHVLSARIPFDTEMYANVVAGFQ
;
A
#
# COMPACT_ATOMS: atom_id res chain seq x y z
N MET A 1 5.47 15.31 14.03
CA MET A 1 4.52 15.85 15.04
C MET A 1 3.09 15.40 14.78
N LEU A 2 2.54 15.57 13.56
CA LEU A 2 1.15 15.17 13.25
C LEU A 2 0.85 13.69 13.51
N TRP A 3 1.68 12.76 13.02
CA TRP A 3 1.44 11.31 13.22
C TRP A 3 1.37 10.91 14.70
N ALA A 4 2.27 11.44 15.53
CA ALA A 4 2.30 11.16 16.96
C ALA A 4 1.05 11.72 17.67
N LEU A 5 0.59 12.91 17.27
CA LEU A 5 -0.65 13.49 17.77
C LEU A 5 -1.86 12.60 17.43
N VAL A 6 -1.97 12.13 16.18
CA VAL A 6 -3.08 11.26 15.76
C VAL A 6 -3.01 9.91 16.47
N THR A 7 -1.81 9.37 16.68
CA THR A 7 -1.58 8.14 17.45
C THR A 7 -2.03 8.31 18.90
N LEU A 8 -1.71 9.44 19.54
CA LEU A 8 -2.18 9.75 20.88
C LEU A 8 -3.71 9.87 20.92
N ILE A 9 -4.30 10.57 19.95
CA ILE A 9 -5.76 10.70 19.82
C ILE A 9 -6.40 9.32 19.69
N PHE A 10 -5.86 8.43 18.86
CA PHE A 10 -6.34 7.06 18.70
C PHE A 10 -6.42 6.35 20.06
N PHE A 11 -5.33 6.31 20.83
CA PHE A 11 -5.31 5.60 22.12
C PHE A 11 -6.20 6.26 23.19
N VAL A 12 -6.35 7.58 23.16
CA VAL A 12 -7.31 8.29 24.03
C VAL A 12 -8.74 7.90 23.68
N LEU A 13 -9.09 7.88 22.40
CA LEU A 13 -10.42 7.47 21.95
C LEU A 13 -10.67 5.99 22.28
N ASP A 14 -9.72 5.11 21.97
CA ASP A 14 -9.83 3.66 22.16
C ASP A 14 -10.06 3.28 23.63
N ALA A 15 -9.53 4.06 24.57
CA ALA A 15 -9.72 3.87 26.00
C ALA A 15 -11.12 4.31 26.51
N THR A 16 -11.89 5.05 25.70
CA THR A 16 -13.17 5.67 26.11
C THR A 16 -14.39 5.14 25.39
N VAL A 17 -14.22 4.42 24.28
CA VAL A 17 -15.33 3.89 23.49
C VAL A 17 -15.85 2.55 24.03
N ASN A 18 -17.13 2.28 23.80
CA ASN A 18 -17.76 1.00 24.13
C ASN A 18 -17.69 -0.02 22.97
N TYR A 19 -17.38 0.45 21.76
CA TYR A 19 -17.28 -0.36 20.56
C TYR A 19 -16.00 -0.04 19.81
N ARG A 20 -15.30 -1.08 19.37
CA ARG A 20 -14.04 -1.00 18.65
C ARG A 20 -14.23 -1.57 17.24
N PRO A 21 -13.91 -0.81 16.18
CA PRO A 21 -13.90 -1.34 14.82
C PRO A 21 -12.96 -2.55 14.71
N PRO A 22 -13.30 -3.57 13.92
CA PRO A 22 -12.48 -4.78 13.76
C PRO A 22 -11.01 -4.48 13.40
N ILE A 23 -10.76 -3.48 12.56
CA ILE A 23 -9.39 -3.10 12.18
C ILE A 23 -8.54 -2.63 13.36
N ALA A 24 -9.17 -2.08 14.40
CA ALA A 24 -8.50 -1.52 15.57
C ALA A 24 -8.24 -2.56 16.68
N GLU A 25 -8.61 -3.82 16.46
CA GLU A 25 -8.29 -4.90 17.40
C GLU A 25 -6.77 -5.06 17.59
N ASP A 26 -6.37 -5.28 18.85
CA ASP A 26 -4.96 -5.34 19.29
C ASP A 26 -4.05 -4.24 18.68
N ALA A 27 -4.56 -3.00 18.63
CA ALA A 27 -3.86 -1.90 17.99
C ALA A 27 -2.47 -1.63 18.57
N LEU A 28 -2.31 -1.75 19.90
CA LEU A 28 -1.01 -1.57 20.54
C LEU A 28 -0.04 -2.71 20.19
N GLY A 29 -0.49 -3.97 20.25
CA GLY A 29 0.30 -5.13 19.87
C GLY A 29 0.76 -5.02 18.41
N SER A 30 -0.16 -4.68 17.51
CA SER A 30 0.12 -4.48 16.08
C SER A 30 1.10 -3.31 15.84
N LEU A 31 0.93 -2.17 16.52
CA LEU A 31 1.83 -1.03 16.42
C LEU A 31 3.27 -1.41 16.78
N LEU A 32 3.45 -2.10 17.91
CA LEU A 32 4.76 -2.47 18.42
C LEU A 32 5.42 -3.60 17.62
N SER A 33 4.65 -4.60 17.20
CA SER A 33 5.17 -5.84 16.60
C SER A 33 5.24 -5.83 15.07
N ALA A 34 4.40 -5.04 14.39
CA ALA A 34 4.34 -4.99 12.93
C ALA A 34 4.77 -3.62 12.39
N TYR A 35 4.17 -2.52 12.87
CA TYR A 35 4.30 -1.23 12.20
C TYR A 35 5.56 -0.43 12.60
N LEU A 36 5.97 -0.42 13.87
CA LEU A 36 7.25 0.20 14.28
C LEU A 36 8.47 -0.54 13.70
N PRO A 37 8.49 -1.88 13.59
CA PRO A 37 9.54 -2.58 12.86
C PRO A 37 9.63 -2.17 11.39
N VAL A 38 8.50 -1.92 10.70
CA VAL A 38 8.53 -1.36 9.33
C VAL A 38 9.24 0.00 9.31
N LEU A 39 8.96 0.88 10.28
CA LEU A 39 9.68 2.16 10.38
C LEU A 39 11.18 1.97 10.60
N ALA A 40 11.57 1.13 11.55
CA ALA A 40 12.98 0.89 11.85
C ALA A 40 13.73 0.23 10.69
N LEU A 41 13.17 -0.84 10.14
CA LEU A 41 13.79 -1.66 9.10
C LEU A 41 13.61 -1.05 7.72
N CYS A 42 12.39 -0.81 7.25
CA CYS A 42 12.16 -0.32 5.88
C CYS A 42 12.60 1.13 5.71
N VAL A 43 12.49 1.98 6.73
CA VAL A 43 12.81 3.41 6.58
C VAL A 43 14.24 3.70 7.03
N PHE A 44 14.54 3.57 8.32
CA PHE A 44 15.83 4.02 8.84
C PHE A 44 17.00 3.16 8.38
N LEU A 45 16.86 1.82 8.45
CA LEU A 45 17.93 0.93 8.00
C LEU A 45 18.18 1.05 6.50
N LEU A 46 17.15 1.10 5.64
CA LEU A 46 17.39 1.32 4.20
C LEU A 46 18.02 2.67 3.91
N LEU A 47 17.54 3.77 4.52
CA LEU A 47 18.18 5.08 4.37
C LEU A 47 19.66 5.02 4.76
N TYR A 48 19.98 4.34 5.85
CA TYR A 48 21.36 4.17 6.30
C TYR A 48 22.19 3.34 5.32
N LEU A 49 21.71 2.16 4.91
CA LEU A 49 22.43 1.24 4.00
C LEU A 49 22.60 1.82 2.59
N THR A 50 21.75 2.76 2.20
CA THR A 50 21.76 3.37 0.87
C THR A 50 22.28 4.81 0.83
N ARG A 51 22.78 5.32 1.97
CA ARG A 51 23.23 6.72 2.11
C ARG A 51 24.32 7.16 1.12
N THR A 52 25.11 6.20 0.61
CA THR A 52 26.21 6.44 -0.33
C THR A 52 25.82 6.28 -1.79
N ARG A 53 24.56 5.96 -2.09
CA ARG A 53 24.09 5.80 -3.47
C ARG A 53 24.03 7.15 -4.19
N SER A 54 24.32 7.13 -5.48
CA SER A 54 24.12 8.28 -6.36
C SER A 54 22.66 8.73 -6.31
N PRO A 55 22.39 10.05 -6.31
CA PRO A 55 21.04 10.57 -6.46
C PRO A 55 20.39 10.07 -7.76
N THR A 56 19.06 9.98 -7.75
CA THR A 56 18.24 9.73 -8.94
C THR A 56 17.89 11.06 -9.59
N GLU A 57 17.93 11.13 -10.92
CA GLU A 57 17.62 12.35 -11.68
C GLU A 57 16.11 12.46 -11.95
N TRP A 58 15.33 12.64 -10.87
CA TRP A 58 13.87 12.52 -10.85
C TRP A 58 13.12 13.27 -11.96
N ALA A 59 13.54 14.51 -12.26
CA ALA A 59 12.89 15.31 -13.30
C ALA A 59 13.04 14.68 -14.68
N SER A 60 14.23 14.17 -14.99
CA SER A 60 14.52 13.54 -16.28
C SER A 60 14.01 12.10 -16.36
N ASP A 61 14.19 11.30 -15.30
CA ASP A 61 13.86 9.88 -15.29
C ASP A 61 12.33 9.64 -15.28
N PHE A 62 11.57 10.56 -14.66
CA PHE A 62 10.11 10.47 -14.54
C PHE A 62 9.36 11.55 -15.33
N HIS A 63 10.06 12.31 -16.18
CA HIS A 63 9.49 13.36 -17.02
C HIS A 63 8.66 14.37 -16.22
N VAL A 64 9.18 14.82 -15.06
CA VAL A 64 8.50 15.77 -14.19
C VAL A 64 8.82 17.20 -14.63
N ASN A 65 7.78 17.97 -14.96
CA ASN A 65 7.92 19.41 -15.13
C ASN A 65 7.99 20.08 -13.75
N ILE A 66 9.17 20.61 -13.40
CA ILE A 66 9.43 21.23 -12.09
C ILE A 66 8.49 22.41 -11.81
N GLU A 67 8.18 23.23 -12.81
CA GLU A 67 7.28 24.39 -12.68
C GLU A 67 5.84 23.97 -12.35
N ARG A 68 5.43 22.78 -12.81
CA ARG A 68 4.10 22.22 -12.56
C ARG A 68 4.05 21.19 -11.44
N ALA A 69 5.18 20.83 -10.83
CA ALA A 69 5.23 19.76 -9.84
C ALA A 69 4.32 20.03 -8.63
N ARG A 70 4.25 21.27 -8.14
CA ARG A 70 3.41 21.66 -6.99
C ARG A 70 1.90 21.61 -7.29
N PRO A 71 1.38 22.24 -8.36
CA PRO A 71 -0.04 22.11 -8.69
C PRO A 71 -0.43 20.67 -9.07
N GLU A 72 0.44 19.93 -9.76
CA GLU A 72 0.21 18.50 -10.04
C GLU A 72 0.13 17.67 -8.76
N LEU A 73 1.00 17.94 -7.79
CA LEU A 73 0.96 17.27 -6.48
C LEU A 73 -0.40 17.46 -5.79
N TRP A 74 -0.91 18.70 -5.73
CA TRP A 74 -2.23 18.97 -5.16
C TRP A 74 -3.35 18.28 -5.92
N LEU A 75 -3.29 18.28 -7.26
CA LEU A 75 -4.25 17.57 -8.09
C LEU A 75 -4.25 16.07 -7.81
N VAL A 76 -3.09 15.45 -7.64
CA VAL A 76 -2.95 14.01 -7.33
C VAL A 76 -3.49 13.70 -5.93
N CYS A 77 -3.21 14.53 -4.93
CA CYS A 77 -3.77 14.37 -3.59
C CYS A 77 -5.30 14.51 -3.59
N ALA A 78 -5.84 15.51 -4.28
CA ALA A 78 -7.29 15.70 -4.42
C ALA A 78 -7.92 14.53 -5.19
N TYR A 79 -7.29 14.10 -6.28
CA TYR A 79 -7.72 12.96 -7.07
C TYR A 79 -7.83 11.69 -6.23
N LEU A 80 -6.79 11.37 -5.44
CA LEU A 80 -6.81 10.20 -4.57
C LEU A 80 -7.93 10.29 -3.55
N LEU A 81 -8.05 11.41 -2.83
CA LEU A 81 -9.05 11.58 -1.79
C LEU A 81 -10.48 11.46 -2.34
N ILE A 82 -10.79 12.16 -3.43
CA ILE A 82 -12.11 12.09 -4.09
C ILE A 82 -12.40 10.67 -4.57
N THR A 83 -11.40 10.00 -5.15
CA THR A 83 -11.56 8.62 -5.63
C THR A 83 -11.81 7.66 -4.47
N GLN A 84 -11.07 7.78 -3.36
CA GLN A 84 -11.25 6.93 -2.19
C GLN A 84 -12.62 7.14 -1.55
N ILE A 85 -13.05 8.39 -1.37
CA ILE A 85 -14.41 8.69 -0.89
C ILE A 85 -15.46 8.11 -1.85
N GLY A 86 -15.26 8.24 -3.16
CA GLY A 86 -16.17 7.70 -4.16
C GLY A 86 -16.26 6.17 -4.13
N LEU A 87 -15.13 5.48 -4.15
CA LEU A 87 -15.06 4.02 -4.09
C LEU A 87 -15.65 3.47 -2.78
N GLY A 88 -15.30 4.09 -1.65
CA GLY A 88 -15.84 3.71 -0.34
C GLY A 88 -17.34 3.95 -0.24
N PHE A 89 -17.80 5.16 -0.55
CA PHE A 89 -19.19 5.56 -0.34
C PHE A 89 -20.17 4.94 -1.34
N PHE A 90 -19.83 4.89 -2.63
CA PHE A 90 -20.76 4.40 -3.67
C PHE A 90 -20.60 2.91 -3.99
N TRP A 91 -19.43 2.32 -3.72
CA TRP A 91 -19.12 0.95 -4.10
C TRP A 91 -18.65 0.06 -2.95
N ASN A 92 -18.60 0.57 -1.72
CA ASN A 92 -18.08 -0.13 -0.55
C ASN A 92 -16.71 -0.78 -0.82
N THR A 93 -15.82 -0.04 -1.50
CA THR A 93 -14.55 -0.56 -2.02
C THR A 93 -13.40 0.30 -1.54
N GLY A 94 -12.29 -0.34 -1.13
CA GLY A 94 -11.03 0.31 -0.81
C GLY A 94 -9.87 -0.16 -1.69
N LEU A 95 -8.65 0.24 -1.31
CA LEU A 95 -7.44 -0.21 -1.99
C LEU A 95 -7.29 -1.73 -1.86
N HIS A 96 -7.53 -2.29 -0.67
CA HIS A 96 -7.43 -3.73 -0.45
C HIS A 96 -8.81 -4.39 -0.47
N PHE A 97 -8.89 -5.58 -1.05
CA PHE A 97 -10.08 -6.43 -0.98
C PHE A 97 -10.26 -6.99 0.45
N PRO A 98 -11.49 -7.11 0.98
CA PRO A 98 -12.80 -6.84 0.37
C PRO A 98 -13.33 -5.40 0.51
N GLY A 99 -12.46 -4.39 0.67
CA GLY A 99 -12.89 -3.03 1.04
C GLY A 99 -13.20 -2.99 2.53
N PRO A 100 -14.13 -2.15 3.01
CA PRO A 100 -14.41 -2.00 4.46
C PRO A 100 -14.89 -3.27 5.17
N GLU A 101 -15.39 -4.24 4.41
CA GLU A 101 -15.93 -5.49 4.95
C GLU A 101 -14.82 -6.31 5.64
N VAL A 102 -15.18 -7.02 6.71
CA VAL A 102 -14.29 -8.05 7.27
C VAL A 102 -14.43 -9.28 6.40
N TYR A 103 -13.30 -9.87 6.00
CA TYR A 103 -13.36 -11.11 5.25
C TYR A 103 -13.92 -12.23 6.13
N GLU A 104 -15.09 -12.72 5.76
CA GLU A 104 -15.72 -13.88 6.37
C GLU A 104 -15.80 -15.02 5.33
N ARG A 105 -15.53 -16.26 5.75
CA ARG A 105 -15.61 -17.39 4.82
C ARG A 105 -17.05 -17.51 4.30
N ASN A 106 -17.20 -17.59 2.98
CA ASN A 106 -18.48 -17.70 2.24
C ASN A 106 -19.29 -16.40 2.05
N THR A 107 -18.80 -15.23 2.50
CA THR A 107 -19.48 -13.96 2.22
C THR A 107 -19.07 -13.33 0.89
N HIS A 108 -17.96 -13.79 0.31
CA HIS A 108 -17.41 -13.24 -0.93
C HIS A 108 -17.26 -14.31 -2.01
N HIS A 109 -17.50 -13.89 -3.24
CA HIS A 109 -17.42 -14.71 -4.44
C HIS A 109 -16.43 -14.14 -5.44
N TRP A 110 -16.05 -14.96 -6.43
CA TRP A 110 -15.08 -14.55 -7.46
C TRP A 110 -15.49 -13.26 -8.20
N HIS A 111 -16.79 -13.02 -8.35
CA HIS A 111 -17.30 -11.83 -9.02
C HIS A 111 -17.05 -10.54 -8.22
N ASP A 112 -16.97 -10.62 -6.88
CA ASP A 112 -16.64 -9.49 -6.01
C ASP A 112 -15.18 -9.09 -6.21
N VAL A 113 -14.29 -10.08 -6.29
CA VAL A 113 -12.86 -9.85 -6.60
C VAL A 113 -12.71 -9.20 -7.97
N VAL A 114 -13.42 -9.70 -8.99
CA VAL A 114 -13.34 -9.13 -10.34
C VAL A 114 -13.91 -7.71 -10.38
N ARG A 115 -15.03 -7.45 -9.71
CA ARG A 115 -15.60 -6.10 -9.58
C ARG A 115 -14.62 -5.15 -8.92
N TRP A 116 -14.01 -5.54 -7.80
CA TRP A 116 -12.99 -4.78 -7.09
C TRP A 116 -11.77 -4.49 -7.98
N MET A 117 -11.25 -5.49 -8.68
CA MET A 117 -10.14 -5.33 -9.62
C MET A 117 -10.48 -4.34 -10.74
N LEU A 118 -11.67 -4.44 -11.34
CA LEU A 118 -12.09 -3.57 -12.43
C LEU A 118 -12.26 -2.12 -11.97
N LEU A 119 -12.91 -1.89 -10.82
CA LEU A 119 -13.07 -0.56 -10.25
C LEU A 119 -11.70 0.08 -9.97
N ASN A 120 -10.83 -0.61 -9.24
CA ASN A 120 -9.48 -0.13 -8.96
C ASN A 120 -8.66 0.08 -10.24
N SER A 121 -8.82 -0.77 -11.26
CA SER A 121 -8.13 -0.61 -12.55
C SER A 121 -8.56 0.66 -13.27
N VAL A 122 -9.86 0.97 -13.32
CA VAL A 122 -10.34 2.17 -14.02
C VAL A 122 -9.77 3.42 -13.37
N PHE A 123 -9.92 3.54 -12.05
CA PHE A 123 -9.52 4.75 -11.35
C PHE A 123 -8.01 4.84 -11.09
N TYR A 124 -7.34 3.76 -10.72
CA TYR A 124 -5.94 3.85 -10.33
C TYR A 124 -4.93 3.41 -11.39
N ILE A 125 -5.40 2.84 -12.50
CA ILE A 125 -4.53 2.42 -13.61
C ILE A 125 -4.85 3.19 -14.88
N VAL A 126 -6.06 3.06 -15.40
CA VAL A 126 -6.42 3.61 -16.73
C VAL A 126 -6.33 5.13 -16.75
N ILE A 127 -6.96 5.82 -15.79
CA ILE A 127 -6.93 7.28 -15.71
C ILE A 127 -5.48 7.81 -15.49
N PRO A 128 -4.70 7.30 -14.51
CA PRO A 128 -3.31 7.71 -14.32
C PRO A 128 -2.41 7.44 -15.53
N ILE A 129 -2.53 6.29 -16.20
CA ILE A 129 -1.76 6.00 -17.42
C ILE A 129 -2.14 6.98 -18.53
N TYR A 130 -3.42 7.29 -18.69
CA TYR A 130 -3.86 8.27 -19.68
C TYR A 130 -3.23 9.64 -19.44
N TRP A 131 -3.18 10.08 -18.17
CA TRP A 131 -2.53 11.33 -17.79
C TRP A 131 -1.01 11.29 -18.03
N LEU A 132 -0.31 10.23 -17.59
CA LEU A 132 1.13 10.05 -17.79
C LEU A 132 1.54 10.04 -19.27
N ARG A 133 0.72 9.45 -20.14
CA ARG A 133 0.97 9.48 -21.59
C ARG A 133 0.92 10.90 -22.15
N ARG A 134 0.08 11.78 -21.60
CA ARG A 134 0.04 13.19 -21.98
C ARG A 134 1.21 14.01 -21.44
N THR A 135 1.88 13.55 -20.38
CA THR A 135 3.12 14.17 -19.87
C THR A 135 4.38 13.63 -20.57
N GLY A 136 4.23 12.66 -21.49
CA GLY A 136 5.31 12.12 -22.31
C GLY A 136 6.08 10.95 -21.70
N LEU A 137 5.67 10.45 -20.53
CA LEU A 137 6.30 9.29 -19.89
C LEU A 137 5.86 7.99 -20.60
N ARG A 138 6.81 7.17 -21.05
CA ARG A 138 6.53 5.87 -21.67
C ARG A 138 6.78 4.74 -20.69
N ALA A 139 6.08 3.63 -20.88
CA ALA A 139 6.29 2.43 -20.06
C ALA A 139 7.74 1.89 -20.14
N ALA A 140 8.40 2.09 -21.28
CA ALA A 140 9.81 1.71 -21.45
C ALA A 140 10.75 2.48 -20.50
N ASP A 141 10.43 3.73 -20.17
CA ASP A 141 11.24 4.58 -19.27
C ASP A 141 11.18 4.03 -17.83
N LEU A 142 10.01 3.51 -17.42
CA LEU A 142 9.82 2.84 -16.13
C LEU A 142 10.60 1.51 -16.01
N LEU A 143 10.83 0.83 -17.13
CA LEU A 143 11.62 -0.40 -17.17
C LEU A 143 13.12 -0.13 -17.26
N ARG A 144 13.52 1.02 -17.82
CA ARG A 144 14.94 1.39 -17.97
C ARG A 144 15.61 1.72 -16.63
N SER A 145 14.85 2.20 -15.63
CA SER A 145 15.34 2.46 -14.26
C SER A 145 15.60 1.19 -13.42
N LEU A 146 15.39 0.00 -14.01
CA LEU A 146 15.59 -1.28 -13.35
C LEU A 146 17.08 -1.67 -13.27
N GLU A 147 17.84 -1.06 -12.37
CA GLU A 147 19.16 -1.56 -11.96
C GLU A 147 19.03 -2.81 -11.06
N TRP A 148 18.57 -3.93 -11.62
CA TRP A 148 18.25 -5.15 -10.88
C TRP A 148 19.40 -5.68 -10.02
N ARG A 149 20.63 -5.66 -10.55
CA ARG A 149 21.80 -6.20 -9.84
C ARG A 149 22.10 -5.44 -8.54
N ARG A 150 21.97 -4.11 -8.56
CA ARG A 150 22.23 -3.25 -7.39
C ARG A 150 21.17 -3.40 -6.31
N ASN A 151 19.96 -3.78 -6.71
CA ASN A 151 18.79 -3.82 -5.85
C ASN A 151 18.35 -5.24 -5.46
N ALA A 152 18.96 -6.28 -6.04
CA ALA A 152 18.62 -7.68 -5.79
C ALA A 152 18.65 -8.05 -4.30
N TRP A 153 19.63 -7.56 -3.53
CA TRP A 153 19.71 -7.84 -2.10
C TRP A 153 18.55 -7.20 -1.31
N ILE A 154 18.12 -5.99 -1.68
CA ILE A 154 16.95 -5.34 -1.08
C ILE A 154 15.73 -6.20 -1.37
N ILE A 155 15.61 -6.67 -2.62
CA ILE A 155 14.49 -7.51 -3.03
C ILE A 155 14.44 -8.77 -2.18
N VAL A 156 15.54 -9.53 -2.11
CA VAL A 156 15.60 -10.80 -1.38
C VAL A 156 15.37 -10.60 0.12
N ALA A 157 16.03 -9.62 0.75
CA ALA A 157 15.95 -9.41 2.19
C ALA A 157 14.53 -9.03 2.64
N TYR A 158 13.90 -8.07 1.96
CA TYR A 158 12.55 -7.63 2.34
C TYR A 158 11.48 -8.60 1.89
N TRP A 159 11.66 -9.27 0.74
CA TRP A 159 10.78 -10.38 0.38
C TRP A 159 10.78 -11.45 1.47
N ALA A 160 11.94 -11.85 1.99
CA ALA A 160 12.01 -12.87 3.04
C ALA A 160 11.33 -12.40 4.33
N LEU A 161 11.62 -11.17 4.79
CA LEU A 161 10.98 -10.63 6.00
C LEU A 161 9.46 -10.55 5.87
N ASP A 162 8.97 -10.06 4.74
CA ASP A 162 7.56 -9.81 4.51
C ASP A 162 6.78 -11.08 4.13
N PHE A 163 7.45 -12.09 3.56
CA PHE A 163 6.87 -13.43 3.34
C PHE A 163 6.79 -14.26 4.63
N PHE A 164 7.86 -14.30 5.43
CA PHE A 164 7.88 -15.12 6.64
C PHE A 164 7.24 -14.42 7.85
N GLY A 165 7.19 -13.10 7.88
CA GLY A 165 6.56 -12.33 8.96
C GLY A 165 5.14 -12.80 9.29
N PRO A 166 4.20 -12.81 8.32
CA PRO A 166 2.82 -13.27 8.53
C PRO A 166 2.73 -14.71 9.04
N ILE A 167 3.59 -15.58 8.52
CA ILE A 167 3.66 -17.00 8.91
C ILE A 167 4.08 -17.13 10.37
N ILE A 168 5.13 -16.40 10.77
CA ILE A 168 5.62 -16.38 12.16
C ILE A 168 4.56 -15.78 13.10
N SER A 169 3.79 -14.80 12.62
CA SER A 169 2.68 -14.18 13.34
C SER A 169 1.41 -15.05 13.38
N GLY A 170 1.42 -16.26 12.82
CA GLY A 170 0.36 -17.25 13.00
C GLY A 170 -0.54 -17.49 11.79
N VAL A 171 -0.21 -16.96 10.61
CA VAL A 171 -0.95 -17.30 9.38
C VAL A 171 -0.72 -18.77 9.03
N ASN A 172 -1.80 -19.50 8.80
CA ASN A 172 -1.84 -20.94 8.54
C ASN A 172 -1.32 -21.37 7.16
N PHE A 173 -0.38 -20.60 6.59
CA PHE A 173 0.09 -20.80 5.22
C PHE A 173 0.62 -22.21 4.97
N PHE A 174 1.39 -22.80 5.89
CA PHE A 174 1.96 -24.15 5.73
C PHE A 174 0.98 -25.31 5.97
N SER A 175 -0.26 -25.02 6.34
CA SER A 175 -1.30 -26.04 6.54
C SER A 175 -2.20 -26.24 5.31
N LEU A 176 -2.02 -25.43 4.26
CA LEU A 176 -2.86 -25.47 3.06
C LEU A 176 -2.57 -26.72 2.21
N SER A 177 -3.62 -27.20 1.55
CA SER A 177 -3.50 -28.29 0.58
C SER A 177 -2.79 -27.86 -0.70
N GLY A 178 -2.22 -28.82 -1.44
CA GLY A 178 -1.58 -28.57 -2.74
C GLY A 178 -2.52 -27.87 -3.74
N GLN A 179 -3.82 -28.18 -3.70
CA GLN A 179 -4.82 -27.57 -4.57
C GLN A 179 -5.11 -26.11 -4.18
N GLN A 180 -5.16 -25.81 -2.88
CA GLN A 180 -5.29 -24.44 -2.40
C GLN A 180 -4.09 -23.59 -2.82
N TYR A 181 -2.87 -24.10 -2.79
CA TYR A 181 -1.72 -23.38 -3.33
C TYR A 181 -1.81 -23.16 -4.84
N ALA A 182 -2.16 -24.21 -5.59
CA ALA A 182 -2.21 -24.17 -7.06
C ALA A 182 -3.20 -23.13 -7.60
N VAL A 183 -4.28 -22.85 -6.86
CA VAL A 183 -5.29 -21.85 -7.24
C VAL A 183 -5.05 -20.53 -6.51
N GLY A 184 -4.86 -20.57 -5.19
CA GLY A 184 -4.78 -19.39 -4.33
C GLY A 184 -3.57 -18.51 -4.61
N VAL A 185 -2.39 -19.08 -4.87
CA VAL A 185 -1.18 -18.29 -5.13
C VAL A 185 -1.28 -17.52 -6.46
N PRO A 186 -1.58 -18.15 -7.61
CA PRO A 186 -1.72 -17.41 -8.87
C PRO A 186 -2.83 -16.37 -8.84
N THR A 187 -3.99 -16.71 -8.23
CA THR A 187 -5.10 -15.77 -8.11
C THR A 187 -4.74 -14.60 -7.20
N SER A 188 -4.11 -14.83 -6.05
CA SER A 188 -3.63 -13.77 -5.15
C SER A 188 -2.70 -12.82 -5.89
N ILE A 189 -1.70 -13.37 -6.59
CA ILE A 189 -0.74 -12.61 -7.38
C ILE A 189 -1.46 -11.73 -8.42
N ALA A 190 -2.38 -12.31 -9.21
CA ALA A 190 -3.07 -11.60 -10.27
C ALA A 190 -4.02 -10.51 -9.72
N ALA A 191 -4.84 -10.88 -8.73
CA ALA A 191 -5.82 -9.98 -8.13
C ALA A 191 -5.14 -8.83 -7.41
N ASN A 192 -4.18 -9.11 -6.53
CA ASN A 192 -3.45 -8.06 -5.81
C ASN A 192 -2.57 -7.21 -6.72
N THR A 193 -2.00 -7.77 -7.79
CA THR A 193 -1.28 -6.97 -8.81
C THR A 193 -2.18 -5.91 -9.41
N ILE A 194 -3.37 -6.31 -9.85
CA ILE A 194 -4.29 -5.44 -10.60
C ILE A 194 -5.05 -4.50 -9.67
N GLY A 195 -5.58 -5.01 -8.57
CA GLY A 195 -6.46 -4.24 -7.69
C GLY A 195 -5.76 -3.39 -6.64
N ALA A 196 -4.50 -3.68 -6.28
CA ALA A 196 -3.78 -2.92 -5.25
C ALA A 196 -2.34 -2.52 -5.63
N GLY A 197 -1.54 -3.44 -6.15
CA GLY A 197 -0.12 -3.21 -6.43
C GLY A 197 0.15 -2.19 -7.53
N LEU A 198 -0.42 -2.36 -8.72
CA LEU A 198 -0.32 -1.40 -9.82
C LEU A 198 -0.91 -0.02 -9.47
N PRO A 199 -2.07 0.08 -8.79
CA PRO A 199 -2.58 1.34 -8.25
C PRO A 199 -1.54 2.12 -7.45
N VAL A 200 -0.87 1.46 -6.49
CA VAL A 200 0.15 2.08 -5.64
C VAL A 200 1.38 2.44 -6.45
N VAL A 201 1.87 1.53 -7.31
CA VAL A 201 3.00 1.79 -8.23
C VAL A 201 2.77 3.08 -9.02
N LEU A 202 1.61 3.22 -9.65
CA LEU A 202 1.34 4.33 -10.55
C LEU A 202 1.17 5.63 -9.77
N LEU A 203 0.21 5.70 -8.87
CA LEU A 203 -0.13 6.97 -8.20
C LEU A 203 0.93 7.40 -7.19
N MET A 204 1.48 6.47 -6.40
CA MET A 204 2.45 6.83 -5.36
C MET A 204 3.87 6.85 -5.91
N HIS A 205 4.31 5.80 -6.61
CA HIS A 205 5.73 5.64 -6.94
C HIS A 205 6.15 6.29 -8.25
N VAL A 206 5.28 6.32 -9.26
CA VAL A 206 5.56 6.93 -10.57
C VAL A 206 5.09 8.38 -10.62
N ILE A 207 3.98 8.69 -9.95
CA ILE A 207 3.38 10.01 -9.99
C ILE A 207 3.83 10.83 -8.79
N LEU A 208 3.40 10.49 -7.58
CA LEU A 208 3.58 11.33 -6.40
C LEU A 208 5.05 11.54 -6.01
N ILE A 209 5.80 10.46 -5.77
CA ILE A 209 7.16 10.51 -5.22
C ILE A 209 8.09 11.36 -6.10
N PRO A 210 8.14 11.21 -7.43
CA PRO A 210 8.99 12.05 -8.27
C PRO A 210 8.67 13.55 -8.15
N ARG A 211 7.39 13.94 -8.03
CA ARG A 211 7.02 15.35 -7.78
C ARG A 211 7.49 15.82 -6.41
N LEU A 212 7.34 14.99 -5.38
CA LEU A 212 7.83 15.32 -4.04
C LEU A 212 9.36 15.48 -4.03
N MET A 213 10.10 14.60 -4.73
CA MET A 213 11.56 14.62 -4.78
C MET A 213 12.13 15.83 -5.54
N VAL A 214 11.40 16.43 -6.49
CA VAL A 214 11.82 17.70 -7.12
C VAL A 214 11.42 18.94 -6.32
N LEU A 215 10.51 18.81 -5.34
CA LEU A 215 10.02 19.91 -4.50
C LEU A 215 10.72 19.98 -3.14
N PHE A 216 11.25 18.87 -2.65
CA PHE A 216 11.85 18.75 -1.32
C PHE A 216 13.21 18.07 -1.38
N ASP A 217 14.23 18.71 -0.80
CA ASP A 217 15.59 18.15 -0.76
C ASP A 217 15.76 17.00 0.24
N CYS A 218 14.85 16.89 1.22
CA CYS A 218 14.94 15.90 2.28
C CYS A 218 14.15 14.62 1.95
N LYS A 219 14.89 13.51 1.74
CA LYS A 219 14.31 12.16 1.51
C LYS A 219 13.31 11.77 2.60
N LEU A 220 13.63 12.03 3.87
CA LEU A 220 12.74 11.67 4.98
C LEU A 220 11.42 12.44 4.92
N THR A 221 11.45 13.72 4.55
CA THR A 221 10.23 14.52 4.35
C THR A 221 9.36 13.93 3.24
N VAL A 222 9.97 13.56 2.11
CA VAL A 222 9.26 12.90 1.00
C VAL A 222 8.64 11.57 1.44
N ILE A 223 9.39 10.75 2.17
CA ILE A 223 8.92 9.45 2.69
C ILE A 223 7.73 9.64 3.63
N ILE A 224 7.78 10.62 4.54
CA ILE A 224 6.67 10.92 5.47
C ILE A 224 5.42 11.37 4.69
N LEU A 225 5.58 12.29 3.74
CA LEU A 225 4.45 12.79 2.93
C LEU A 225 3.82 11.69 2.09
N ALA A 226 4.64 10.82 1.49
CA ALA A 226 4.17 9.65 0.78
C ALA A 226 3.48 8.63 1.71
N GLY A 227 3.92 8.51 2.96
CA GLY A 227 3.23 7.75 4.00
C GLY A 227 1.81 8.26 4.28
N PHE A 228 1.64 9.58 4.45
CA PHE A 228 0.31 10.18 4.58
C PHE A 228 -0.56 9.97 3.33
N PHE A 229 0.02 10.09 2.14
CA PHE A 229 -0.69 9.79 0.90
C PHE A 229 -1.17 8.33 0.87
N TYR A 230 -0.33 7.38 1.30
CA TYR A 230 -0.71 5.98 1.40
C TYR A 230 -1.82 5.74 2.43
N ALA A 231 -1.82 6.43 3.57
CA ALA A 231 -2.93 6.32 4.52
C ALA A 231 -4.29 6.74 3.92
N VAL A 232 -4.31 7.66 2.95
CA VAL A 232 -5.53 8.02 2.22
C VAL A 232 -6.04 6.87 1.36
N PHE A 233 -5.15 6.11 0.71
CA PHE A 233 -5.54 4.89 -0.02
C PHE A 233 -6.25 3.85 0.86
N SER A 234 -5.92 3.84 2.14
CA SER A 234 -6.39 2.84 3.09
C SER A 234 -7.59 3.29 3.92
N LEU A 235 -8.23 4.42 3.59
CA LEU A 235 -9.40 4.88 4.33
C LEU A 235 -10.51 3.80 4.34
N PHE A 236 -10.69 3.08 3.24
CA PHE A 236 -11.72 2.05 3.12
C PHE A 236 -11.15 0.63 3.12
N ASP A 237 -10.06 0.39 3.86
CA ASP A 237 -9.45 -0.93 4.02
C ASP A 237 -10.30 -1.87 4.92
N PRO A 238 -10.07 -3.20 4.87
CA PRO A 238 -10.84 -4.17 5.64
C PRO A 238 -10.92 -3.93 7.13
N GLY A 239 -12.14 -3.99 7.66
CA GLY A 239 -12.45 -3.86 9.09
C GLY A 239 -12.60 -2.43 9.60
N VAL A 240 -12.53 -1.41 8.73
CA VAL A 240 -12.94 -0.06 9.12
C VAL A 240 -14.45 0.00 9.33
N ASP A 241 -14.89 0.88 10.22
CA ASP A 241 -16.29 1.08 10.52
C ASP A 241 -16.64 2.57 10.54
N TYR A 242 -17.62 2.93 9.71
CA TYR A 242 -18.13 4.30 9.54
C TYR A 242 -19.60 4.46 9.97
N SER A 243 -20.15 3.49 10.70
CA SER A 243 -21.54 3.48 11.16
C SER A 243 -21.87 4.55 12.20
N SER A 244 -20.86 5.07 12.90
CA SER A 244 -20.96 6.15 13.89
C SER A 244 -19.75 7.08 13.83
N VAL A 245 -19.87 8.26 14.44
CA VAL A 245 -18.78 9.24 14.50
C VAL A 245 -17.60 8.67 15.28
N GLU A 246 -17.86 7.97 16.38
CA GLU A 246 -16.86 7.36 17.25
C GLU A 246 -16.10 6.23 16.54
N ALA A 247 -16.83 5.30 15.91
CA ALA A 247 -16.24 4.20 15.14
C ALA A 247 -15.44 4.74 13.94
N GLY A 248 -15.97 5.75 13.25
CA GLY A 248 -15.29 6.39 12.13
C GLY A 248 -14.01 7.11 12.56
N ALA A 249 -14.04 7.82 13.69
CA ALA A 249 -12.86 8.48 14.24
C ALA A 249 -11.77 7.46 14.62
N LEU A 250 -12.15 6.34 15.25
CA LEU A 250 -11.21 5.25 15.56
C LEU A 250 -10.62 4.63 14.30
N SER A 251 -11.44 4.32 13.31
CA SER A 251 -10.99 3.76 12.04
C SER A 251 -9.99 4.68 11.34
N VAL A 252 -10.32 5.97 11.21
CA VAL A 252 -9.43 6.96 10.56
C VAL A 252 -8.13 7.15 11.33
N THR A 253 -8.21 7.30 12.66
CA THR A 253 -7.00 7.51 13.46
C THR A 253 -6.12 6.26 13.52
N TYR A 254 -6.71 5.05 13.51
CA TYR A 254 -5.98 3.79 13.35
C TYR A 254 -5.28 3.72 11.99
N ILE A 255 -5.99 4.03 10.89
CA ILE A 255 -5.41 4.05 9.54
C ILE A 255 -4.23 5.03 9.46
N ILE A 256 -4.36 6.24 10.01
CA ILE A 256 -3.25 7.19 10.03
C ILE A 256 -2.09 6.67 10.89
N MET A 257 -2.36 6.08 12.05
CA MET A 257 -1.33 5.52 12.92
C MET A 257 -0.54 4.41 12.22
N THR A 258 -1.22 3.50 11.53
CA THR A 258 -0.61 2.29 10.97
C THR A 258 -0.14 2.47 9.54
N GLN A 259 -1.01 2.96 8.66
CA GLN A 259 -0.76 3.01 7.22
C GLN A 259 0.21 4.11 6.83
N VAL A 260 0.39 5.15 7.64
CA VAL A 260 1.52 6.08 7.44
C VAL A 260 2.85 5.34 7.53
N LEU A 261 3.03 4.45 8.51
CA LEU A 261 4.28 3.69 8.68
C LEU A 261 4.48 2.68 7.54
N VAL A 262 3.40 1.99 7.13
CA VAL A 262 3.42 1.10 5.96
C VAL A 262 3.79 1.85 4.69
N GLY A 263 3.15 3.00 4.45
CA GLY A 263 3.41 3.87 3.31
C GLY A 263 4.82 4.44 3.31
N MET A 264 5.33 4.84 4.48
CA MET A 264 6.73 5.27 4.61
C MET A 264 7.70 4.15 4.23
N GLY A 265 7.44 2.92 4.69
CA GLY A 265 8.22 1.75 4.31
C GLY A 265 8.24 1.56 2.80
N LYS A 266 7.07 1.55 2.15
CA LYS A 266 6.92 1.45 0.69
C LYS A 266 7.67 2.56 -0.04
N ALA A 267 7.42 3.83 0.34
CA ALA A 267 8.04 4.99 -0.28
C ALA A 267 9.57 4.93 -0.24
N THR A 268 10.13 4.44 0.87
CA THR A 268 11.58 4.39 1.07
C THR A 268 12.26 3.61 -0.05
N PHE A 269 11.70 2.46 -0.47
CA PHE A 269 12.28 1.67 -1.56
C PHE A 269 12.49 2.52 -2.82
N THR A 270 11.48 3.24 -3.28
CA THR A 270 11.63 4.06 -4.49
C THR A 270 12.55 5.25 -4.25
N VAL A 271 12.41 5.96 -3.12
CA VAL A 271 13.25 7.13 -2.79
C VAL A 271 14.74 6.79 -2.75
N VAL A 272 15.12 5.58 -2.31
CA VAL A 272 16.54 5.19 -2.19
C VAL A 272 17.09 4.41 -3.39
N THR A 273 16.23 3.98 -4.31
CA THR A 273 16.63 3.16 -5.46
C THR A 273 16.40 3.84 -6.80
N GLY A 274 15.50 4.83 -6.87
CA GLY A 274 14.95 5.39 -8.11
C GLY A 274 13.99 4.45 -8.84
N ASN A 275 13.67 3.30 -8.25
CA ASN A 275 12.93 2.23 -8.93
C ASN A 275 11.52 2.09 -8.35
N PRO A 276 10.46 2.32 -9.15
CA PRO A 276 9.09 2.23 -8.68
C PRO A 276 8.60 0.79 -8.50
N LEU A 277 9.30 -0.22 -9.02
CA LEU A 277 8.87 -1.62 -9.01
C LEU A 277 9.43 -2.44 -7.86
N ILE A 278 10.47 -1.97 -7.15
CA ILE A 278 11.04 -2.73 -6.03
C ILE A 278 9.99 -2.99 -4.96
N HIS A 279 9.28 -1.95 -4.50
CA HIS A 279 8.24 -2.13 -3.49
C HIS A 279 7.11 -3.07 -3.99
N PHE A 280 6.79 -3.04 -5.28
CA PHE A 280 5.74 -3.86 -5.87
C PHE A 280 6.10 -5.36 -5.79
N ILE A 281 7.35 -5.68 -6.08
CA ILE A 281 7.88 -7.05 -6.02
C ILE A 281 8.04 -7.51 -4.58
N THR A 282 8.52 -6.64 -3.70
CA THR A 282 8.89 -7.00 -2.32
C THR A 282 7.77 -6.89 -1.31
N LEU A 283 6.70 -6.14 -1.57
CA LEU A 283 5.64 -5.84 -0.59
C LEU A 283 4.20 -6.09 -1.08
N HIS A 284 3.96 -6.25 -2.39
CA HIS A 284 2.58 -6.29 -2.91
C HIS A 284 2.16 -7.57 -3.63
N VAL A 285 3.08 -8.32 -4.22
CA VAL A 285 2.69 -9.45 -5.08
C VAL A 285 3.33 -10.76 -4.63
N LEU A 286 4.63 -10.75 -4.29
CA LEU A 286 5.35 -11.98 -4.01
C LEU A 286 5.64 -12.20 -2.53
N SER A 287 5.37 -11.21 -1.67
CA SER A 287 5.72 -11.23 -0.25
C SER A 287 4.48 -11.47 0.62
N ALA A 288 4.11 -10.59 1.56
CA ALA A 288 3.04 -10.77 2.55
C ALA A 288 1.68 -11.16 1.97
N ARG A 289 1.34 -10.73 0.75
CA ARG A 289 0.06 -11.06 0.11
C ARG A 289 -0.07 -12.54 -0.26
N ILE A 290 1.03 -13.23 -0.48
CA ILE A 290 0.99 -14.69 -0.68
C ILE A 290 0.55 -15.41 0.60
N PRO A 291 1.27 -15.33 1.72
CA PRO A 291 0.89 -16.03 2.94
C PRO A 291 -0.48 -15.58 3.46
N PHE A 292 -0.79 -14.28 3.47
CA PHE A 292 -2.08 -13.79 3.97
C PHE A 292 -3.27 -14.21 3.09
N ASP A 293 -3.17 -14.06 1.76
CA ASP A 293 -4.36 -14.09 0.93
C ASP A 293 -4.54 -15.43 0.17
N THR A 294 -3.55 -16.34 0.19
CA THR A 294 -3.64 -17.60 -0.56
C THR A 294 -4.87 -18.42 -0.18
N GLU A 295 -5.13 -18.58 1.12
CA GLU A 295 -6.31 -19.30 1.61
C GLU A 295 -7.60 -18.61 1.16
N MET A 296 -7.67 -17.29 1.35
CA MET A 296 -8.80 -16.44 0.95
C MET A 296 -9.15 -16.63 -0.54
N TYR A 297 -8.16 -16.47 -1.43
CA TYR A 297 -8.39 -16.58 -2.87
C TYR A 297 -8.67 -18.01 -3.33
N ALA A 298 -8.08 -19.01 -2.68
CA ALA A 298 -8.41 -20.41 -2.95
C ALA A 298 -9.90 -20.69 -2.63
N ASN A 299 -10.38 -20.20 -1.48
CA ASN A 299 -11.77 -20.37 -1.06
C ASN A 299 -12.73 -19.61 -1.98
N VAL A 300 -12.42 -18.36 -2.33
CA VAL A 300 -13.27 -17.52 -3.20
C VAL A 300 -13.43 -18.10 -4.61
N VAL A 301 -12.38 -18.70 -5.18
CA VAL A 301 -12.38 -19.20 -6.57
C VAL A 301 -12.89 -20.63 -6.67
N ALA A 302 -12.46 -21.51 -5.77
CA ALA A 302 -12.70 -22.94 -5.90
C ALA A 302 -13.65 -23.51 -4.84
N GLY A 303 -14.14 -22.67 -3.91
CA GLY A 303 -15.09 -23.10 -2.89
C GLY A 303 -14.54 -24.15 -1.94
N PHE A 304 -13.22 -24.16 -1.70
CA PHE A 304 -12.62 -25.03 -0.70
C PHE A 304 -13.22 -24.70 0.68
N GLN A 305 -13.69 -25.74 1.38
CA GLN A 305 -14.22 -25.69 2.74
C GLN A 305 -13.12 -26.06 3.75
#